data_AF-A0A924JNH1-F1
#
_entry.id   AF-A0A924JNH1-F1
#
_cell.length_a   1.000
_cell.length_b   1.000
_cell.length_c   1.000
_cell.angle_alpha   90.00
_cell.angle_beta   90.00
_cell.angle_gamma   90.00
#
_symmetry.space_group_name_H-M   'P 1'
#
loop_
_entity.id
_entity.type
_entity.pdbx_description
1 polymer ?
#
loop_
_entity_poly.entity_id
_entity_poly.type
_entity_poly.pdbx_seq_one_letter_code
_entity_poly.pdbx_strand_id
1 'polypeptide(L)'
;MLSRNEAKYIQSLGYKKQRNQEGLFLAEGVKLVEELLNSSYTIRKVYSVADWLKDNKQENVDMVEVNEMELQKLSSLQTPNKVVAVVQQKKAEAPKIAGRIGLVLDGIQDPGNLGTIIRIADWFGIKEIICSDDTADLYNPKVIQSTMGSFVRVNVWYG
;
A
#
# COMPACT_ATOMS: atom_id res chain seq x y z
N MET A 1 6.40 19.09 13.71
CA MET A 1 7.50 18.19 14.08
C MET A 1 6.94 16.83 14.39
N LEU A 2 7.46 15.82 13.71
CA LEU A 2 7.08 14.43 13.89
C LEU A 2 7.57 13.93 15.26
N SER A 3 6.66 13.41 16.09
CA SER A 3 7.07 12.91 17.40
C SER A 3 7.83 11.57 17.28
N ARG A 4 8.74 11.30 18.21
CA ARG A 4 9.50 10.03 18.23
C ARG A 4 8.59 8.80 18.37
N ASN A 5 7.48 8.92 19.10
CA ASN A 5 6.53 7.83 19.29
C ASN A 5 5.72 7.57 18.03
N GLU A 6 5.29 8.62 17.33
CA GLU A 6 4.59 8.52 16.06
C GLU A 6 5.47 7.89 14.98
N ALA A 7 6.75 8.30 14.88
CA ALA A 7 7.70 7.67 13.97
C ALA A 7 7.86 6.16 14.23
N LYS A 8 8.02 5.76 15.50
CA LYS A 8 8.12 4.35 15.88
C LYS A 8 6.84 3.56 15.57
N TYR A 9 5.68 4.17 15.78
CA TYR A 9 4.39 3.57 15.45
C TYR A 9 4.25 3.35 13.95
N ILE A 10 4.61 4.34 13.12
CA ILE A 10 4.56 4.19 11.67
C ILE A 10 5.53 3.09 11.22
N GLN A 11 6.77 3.10 11.70
CA GLN A 11 7.74 2.03 11.40
C GLN A 11 7.24 0.63 11.78
N SER A 12 6.48 0.50 12.88
CA SER A 12 5.99 -0.82 13.30
C SER A 12 4.96 -1.41 12.34
N LEU A 13 4.30 -0.59 11.51
CA LEU A 13 3.44 -1.04 10.40
C LEU A 13 4.23 -1.75 9.28
N GLY A 14 5.56 -1.74 9.31
CA GLY A 14 6.38 -2.65 8.49
C GLY A 14 6.21 -4.12 8.84
N TYR A 15 5.75 -4.45 10.06
CA TYR A 15 5.59 -5.81 10.54
C TYR A 15 4.14 -6.31 10.40
N LYS A 16 3.97 -7.55 9.89
CA LYS A 16 2.65 -8.18 9.65
C LYS A 16 1.76 -8.19 10.89
N LYS A 17 2.32 -8.52 12.06
CA LYS A 17 1.59 -8.54 13.34
C LYS A 17 0.92 -7.19 13.63
N GLN A 18 1.67 -6.08 13.48
CA GLN A 18 1.13 -4.76 13.76
C GLN A 18 0.10 -4.35 12.72
N ARG A 19 0.38 -4.59 11.43
CA ARG A 19 -0.58 -4.31 10.35
C ARG A 19 -1.92 -4.98 10.58
N ASN A 20 -1.91 -6.25 10.96
CA ASN A 20 -3.13 -7.01 11.22
C ASN A 20 -3.87 -6.51 12.47
N GLN A 21 -3.14 -6.14 13.52
CA GLN A 21 -3.73 -5.61 14.75
C GLN A 21 -4.41 -4.25 14.51
N GLU A 22 -3.76 -3.37 13.75
CA GLU A 22 -4.24 -2.01 13.49
C GLU A 22 -5.21 -1.95 12.31
N GLY A 23 -5.18 -2.94 11.41
CA GLY A 23 -5.87 -2.90 10.12
C GLY A 23 -5.29 -1.84 9.19
N LEU A 24 -3.98 -1.54 9.29
CA LEU A 24 -3.30 -0.48 8.54
C LEU A 24 -2.10 -1.04 7.76
N PHE A 25 -1.66 -0.31 6.74
CA PHE A 25 -0.43 -0.57 6.01
C PHE A 25 0.23 0.73 5.53
N LEU A 26 1.49 0.63 5.10
CA LEU A 26 2.26 1.74 4.55
C LEU A 26 2.31 1.66 3.02
N ALA A 27 2.17 2.82 2.38
CA ALA A 27 2.52 3.02 0.98
C ALA A 27 3.46 4.21 0.88
N GLU A 28 4.60 4.05 0.21
CA GLU A 28 5.63 5.09 0.14
C GLU A 28 5.96 5.38 -1.32
N GLY A 29 6.15 6.66 -1.65
CA GLY A 29 6.49 7.09 -3.00
C GLY A 29 5.35 7.80 -3.74
N VAL A 30 5.76 8.78 -4.54
CA VAL A 30 4.88 9.72 -5.26
C VAL A 30 3.77 9.00 -6.01
N LYS A 31 4.14 8.06 -6.89
CA LYS A 31 3.19 7.34 -7.72
C LYS A 31 2.18 6.52 -6.90
N LEU A 32 2.63 5.80 -5.88
CA LEU A 32 1.75 4.96 -5.07
C LEU A 32 0.73 5.81 -4.29
N VAL A 33 1.19 6.92 -3.72
CA VAL A 33 0.32 7.80 -2.93
C VAL A 33 -0.65 8.56 -3.82
N GLU A 34 -0.24 9.00 -5.02
CA GLU A 34 -1.16 9.59 -6.01
C GLU A 34 -2.23 8.60 -6.47
N GLU A 35 -1.87 7.34 -6.74
CA GLU A 35 -2.85 6.29 -7.09
C GLU A 35 -3.84 6.05 -5.94
N LEU A 36 -3.35 6.07 -4.70
CA LEU A 36 -4.19 5.95 -3.51
C LEU A 36 -5.15 7.13 -3.32
N LEU A 37 -4.68 8.36 -3.51
CA LEU A 37 -5.50 9.58 -3.40
C LEU A 37 -6.65 9.59 -4.42
N ASN A 38 -6.49 8.90 -5.55
CA ASN A 38 -7.50 8.75 -6.59
C ASN A 38 -8.28 7.43 -6.50
N SER A 39 -8.14 6.68 -5.41
CA SER A 39 -8.77 5.38 -5.21
C SER A 39 -9.87 5.39 -4.16
N SER A 40 -10.53 4.25 -3.98
CA SER A 40 -11.51 4.03 -2.90
C SER A 40 -10.88 3.59 -1.56
N TYR A 41 -9.56 3.62 -1.43
CA TYR A 41 -8.91 3.35 -0.14
C TYR A 41 -9.09 4.51 0.83
N THR A 42 -9.30 4.19 2.10
CA THR A 42 -9.32 5.20 3.17
C THR A 42 -7.89 5.48 3.62
N ILE A 43 -7.39 6.66 3.26
CA ILE A 43 -6.09 7.15 3.74
C ILE A 43 -6.30 7.74 5.13
N ARG A 44 -5.53 7.25 6.11
CA ARG A 44 -5.58 7.75 7.48
C ARG A 44 -4.75 9.00 7.65
N LYS A 45 -3.55 9.01 7.06
CA LYS A 45 -2.61 10.12 7.17
C LYS A 45 -1.55 10.06 6.09
N VAL A 46 -1.10 11.22 5.62
CA VAL A 46 0.02 11.37 4.67
C VAL A 46 1.10 12.24 5.30
N TYR A 47 2.35 11.81 5.18
CA TYR A 47 3.53 12.57 5.57
C TYR A 47 4.35 12.86 4.33
N SER A 48 4.65 14.12 4.06
CA SER A 48 5.40 14.50 2.86
C SER A 48 6.28 15.71 3.09
N VAL A 49 7.30 15.86 2.25
CA VAL A 49 8.05 17.10 2.12
C VAL A 49 7.19 18.22 1.51
N ALA A 50 7.57 19.47 1.79
CA ALA A 50 6.79 20.66 1.49
C ALA A 50 6.46 20.84 -0.01
N ASP A 51 7.42 20.52 -0.89
CA ASP A 51 7.28 20.65 -2.34
C ASP A 51 6.20 19.71 -2.90
N TRP A 52 6.19 18.45 -2.47
CA TRP A 52 5.14 17.51 -2.88
C TRP A 52 3.77 17.88 -2.28
N LEU A 53 3.74 18.29 -1.00
CA LEU A 53 2.51 18.67 -0.32
C LEU A 53 1.81 19.84 -1.00
N LYS A 54 2.57 20.85 -1.43
CA LYS A 54 2.06 22.04 -2.10
C LYS A 54 1.20 21.70 -3.32
N ASP A 55 1.64 20.72 -4.11
CA ASP A 55 1.00 20.35 -5.37
C ASP A 55 -0.10 19.28 -5.21
N ASN A 56 -0.10 18.54 -4.09
CA ASN A 56 -0.98 17.37 -3.88
C ASN A 56 -1.92 17.49 -2.68
N LYS A 57 -2.01 18.67 -2.06
CA LYS A 57 -2.83 18.88 -0.86
C LYS A 57 -4.30 18.54 -1.15
N GLN A 58 -4.90 17.70 -0.29
CA GLN A 58 -6.34 17.45 -0.29
C GLN A 58 -6.93 17.77 1.08
N GLU A 59 -7.95 18.63 1.11
CA GLU A 59 -8.56 19.11 2.38
C GLU A 59 -9.28 18.00 3.17
N ASN A 60 -9.65 16.89 2.52
CA ASN A 60 -10.32 15.74 3.13
C ASN A 60 -9.37 14.64 3.62
N VAL A 61 -8.05 14.86 3.54
CA VAL A 61 -7.02 13.91 3.98
C VAL A 61 -6.15 14.59 5.02
N ASP A 62 -5.88 13.92 6.15
CA ASP A 62 -4.92 14.41 7.14
C ASP A 62 -3.50 14.34 6.53
N MET A 63 -2.98 15.49 6.13
CA MET A 63 -1.66 15.62 5.51
C MET A 63 -0.75 16.47 6.40
N VAL A 64 0.44 15.95 6.68
CA VAL A 64 1.43 16.59 7.55
C VAL A 64 2.72 16.81 6.78
N GLU A 65 3.16 18.06 6.77
CA GLU A 65 4.49 18.41 6.28
C GLU A 65 5.58 17.91 7.24
N VAL A 66 6.58 17.22 6.69
CA VAL A 66 7.78 16.77 7.40
C VAL A 66 9.01 17.13 6.58
N ASN A 67 10.16 17.30 7.24
CA ASN A 67 11.42 17.45 6.50
C ASN A 67 11.98 16.09 6.05
N GLU A 68 13.00 16.09 5.18
CA GLU A 68 13.63 14.88 4.65
C GLU A 68 14.16 13.93 5.74
N MET A 69 14.74 14.47 6.82
CA MET A 69 15.26 13.65 7.93
C MET A 69 14.15 12.97 8.73
N GLU A 70 13.01 13.64 8.88
CA GLU A 70 11.81 13.06 9.51
C GLU A 70 11.20 11.99 8.60
N LEU A 71 11.07 12.27 7.30
CA LEU A 71 10.56 11.31 6.33
C LEU A 71 11.43 10.05 6.23
N GLN A 72 12.75 10.21 6.30
CA GLN A 72 13.69 9.08 6.34
C GLN A 72 13.48 8.17 7.54
N LYS A 73 13.00 8.71 8.67
CA LYS A 73 12.64 7.89 9.83
C LYS A 73 11.33 7.14 9.60
N LEU A 74 10.44 7.59 8.72
CA LEU A 74 9.18 6.90 8.43
C LEU A 74 9.36 5.80 7.39
N SER A 75 10.28 6.02 6.46
CA SER A 75 10.48 5.19 5.28
C SER A 75 11.10 3.83 5.60
N SER A 76 10.61 2.78 4.94
CA SER A 76 11.23 1.45 4.91
C SER A 76 12.21 1.28 3.73
N LEU A 77 12.26 2.25 2.81
CA LEU A 77 13.16 2.27 1.66
C LEU A 77 14.57 2.75 2.05
N GLN A 78 15.58 2.22 1.36
CA GLN A 78 16.98 2.68 1.50
C GLN A 78 17.15 4.14 1.12
N THR A 79 16.45 4.57 0.06
CA THR A 79 16.36 5.97 -0.36
C THR A 79 14.89 6.38 -0.24
N PRO A 80 14.51 7.08 0.84
CA PRO A 80 13.16 7.62 1.00
C PRO A 80 12.79 8.48 -0.20
N ASN A 81 11.54 8.39 -0.63
CA ASN A 81 11.00 9.26 -1.67
C ASN A 81 10.52 10.59 -1.04
N LYS A 82 9.47 11.21 -1.57
CA LYS A 82 8.92 12.48 -1.06
C LYS A 82 7.73 12.33 -0.10
N VAL A 83 7.15 11.13 -0.02
CA VAL A 83 5.85 10.92 0.66
C VAL A 83 5.68 9.50 1.19
N VAL A 84 5.04 9.39 2.36
CA VAL A 84 4.60 8.14 3.02
C VAL A 84 3.14 8.30 3.42
N ALA A 85 2.31 7.32 3.09
CA ALA A 85 0.90 7.26 3.48
C ALA A 85 0.66 6.07 4.43
N VAL A 86 -0.15 6.32 5.47
CA VAL A 86 -0.74 5.30 6.33
C VAL A 86 -2.16 5.08 5.85
N VAL A 87 -2.47 3.86 5.46
CA VAL A 87 -3.70 3.52 4.74
C VAL A 87 -4.43 2.39 5.45
N GLN A 88 -5.76 2.46 5.48
CA GLN A 88 -6.58 1.39 6.02
C GLN A 88 -6.64 0.21 5.05
N GLN A 89 -6.42 -1.00 5.58
CA GLN A 89 -6.61 -2.23 4.83
C GLN A 89 -8.08 -2.38 4.45
N LYS A 90 -8.34 -2.80 3.22
CA LYS A 90 -9.67 -3.25 2.82
C LYS A 90 -9.92 -4.65 3.36
N LYS A 91 -11.14 -4.90 3.80
CA LYS A 91 -11.62 -6.27 4.00
C LYS A 91 -11.70 -6.93 2.62
N ALA A 92 -11.08 -8.10 2.47
CA ALA A 92 -11.17 -8.86 1.24
C ALA A 92 -12.64 -9.26 1.01
N GLU A 93 -13.20 -8.91 -0.14
CA GLU A 93 -14.50 -9.43 -0.57
C GLU A 93 -14.30 -10.78 -1.24
N ALA A 94 -15.26 -11.70 -1.05
CA ALA A 94 -15.24 -12.96 -1.77
C ALA A 94 -15.19 -12.68 -3.29
N PRO A 95 -14.37 -13.41 -4.06
CA PRO A 95 -14.16 -13.13 -5.48
C PRO A 95 -15.46 -13.21 -6.29
N LYS A 96 -15.66 -12.25 -7.19
CA LYS A 96 -16.84 -12.16 -8.08
C LYS A 96 -16.49 -12.56 -9.51
N ILE A 97 -16.36 -13.87 -9.76
CA ILE A 97 -15.80 -14.42 -11.01
C ILE A 97 -16.86 -14.74 -12.09
N ALA A 98 -18.16 -14.65 -11.79
CA ALA A 98 -19.21 -15.07 -12.74
C ALA A 98 -19.08 -14.37 -14.11
N GLY A 99 -18.69 -15.14 -15.14
CA GLY A 99 -18.47 -14.65 -16.51
C GLY A 99 -17.22 -13.79 -16.72
N ARG A 100 -16.25 -13.82 -15.80
CA ARG A 100 -15.01 -13.03 -15.82
C ARG A 100 -13.78 -13.93 -15.67
N ILE A 101 -12.63 -13.44 -16.13
CA ILE A 101 -11.34 -14.07 -15.89
C ILE A 101 -10.85 -13.67 -14.49
N GLY A 102 -10.36 -14.63 -13.73
CA GLY A 102 -9.63 -14.44 -12.47
C GLY A 102 -8.34 -15.26 -12.47
N LEU A 103 -7.40 -14.88 -11.62
CA LEU A 103 -6.16 -15.64 -11.41
C LEU A 103 -6.22 -16.37 -10.06
N VAL A 104 -5.77 -17.63 -10.05
CA VAL A 104 -5.56 -18.39 -8.81
C VAL A 104 -4.06 -18.60 -8.65
N LEU A 105 -3.52 -18.19 -7.51
CA LEU A 105 -2.11 -18.24 -7.15
C LEU A 105 -1.96 -19.19 -5.96
N ASP A 106 -1.17 -20.25 -6.16
CA ASP A 106 -0.89 -21.27 -5.14
C ASP A 106 0.57 -21.13 -4.68
N GLY A 107 0.75 -20.72 -3.41
CA GLY A 107 2.04 -20.67 -2.73
C GLY A 107 3.04 -19.63 -3.27
N ILE A 108 2.60 -18.49 -3.82
CA ILE A 108 3.53 -17.47 -4.34
C ILE A 108 4.17 -16.70 -3.17
N GLN A 109 5.35 -17.13 -2.73
CA GLN A 109 6.04 -16.58 -1.55
C GLN A 109 6.82 -15.29 -1.80
N ASP A 110 7.31 -15.08 -3.02
CA ASP A 110 8.16 -13.92 -3.32
C ASP A 110 7.32 -12.63 -3.46
N PRO A 111 7.59 -11.58 -2.65
CA PRO A 111 6.86 -10.32 -2.73
C PRO A 111 6.97 -9.58 -4.08
N GLY A 112 8.10 -9.74 -4.77
CA GLY A 112 8.34 -9.12 -6.08
C GLY A 112 7.49 -9.78 -7.16
N ASN A 113 7.42 -11.11 -7.15
CA ASN A 113 6.60 -11.91 -8.04
C ASN A 113 5.11 -11.60 -7.85
N LEU A 114 4.62 -11.56 -6.61
CA LEU A 114 3.22 -11.22 -6.35
C LEU A 114 2.86 -9.83 -6.89
N GLY A 115 3.68 -8.80 -6.62
CA GLY A 115 3.39 -7.46 -7.15
C GLY A 115 3.50 -7.37 -8.68
N THR A 116 4.40 -8.13 -9.29
CA THR A 116 4.48 -8.24 -10.76
C THR A 116 3.21 -8.87 -11.34
N ILE A 117 2.70 -9.92 -10.71
CA ILE A 117 1.44 -10.56 -11.12
C ILE A 117 0.26 -9.58 -10.96
N ILE A 118 0.19 -8.83 -9.85
CA ILE A 118 -0.85 -7.81 -9.64
C ILE A 118 -0.81 -6.74 -10.74
N ARG A 119 0.38 -6.28 -11.14
CA ARG A 119 0.55 -5.32 -12.25
C ARG A 119 0.07 -5.88 -13.59
N ILE A 120 0.41 -7.12 -13.88
CA ILE A 120 -0.03 -7.80 -15.10
C ILE A 120 -1.55 -7.95 -15.09
N ALA A 121 -2.13 -8.35 -13.97
CA ALA A 121 -3.58 -8.48 -13.82
C ALA A 121 -4.29 -7.14 -14.09
N ASP A 122 -3.85 -6.05 -13.46
CA ASP A 122 -4.39 -4.71 -13.70
C ASP A 122 -4.25 -4.30 -15.18
N TRP A 123 -3.08 -4.52 -15.80
CA TRP A 123 -2.82 -4.20 -17.20
C TRP A 123 -3.77 -4.91 -18.17
N PHE A 124 -4.07 -6.19 -17.92
CA PHE A 124 -4.99 -6.98 -18.73
C PHE A 124 -6.46 -6.87 -18.29
N GLY A 125 -6.77 -6.02 -17.31
CA GLY A 125 -8.13 -5.83 -16.80
C GLY A 125 -8.68 -6.99 -15.97
N ILE A 126 -7.82 -7.86 -15.47
CA ILE A 126 -8.18 -8.92 -14.52
C ILE A 126 -8.33 -8.30 -13.13
N LYS A 127 -9.54 -8.36 -12.59
CA LYS A 127 -9.90 -7.67 -11.33
C LYS A 127 -9.86 -8.56 -10.10
N GLU A 128 -9.80 -9.88 -10.27
CA GLU A 128 -9.91 -10.84 -9.18
C GLU A 128 -8.66 -11.75 -9.16
N ILE A 129 -7.94 -11.71 -8.05
CA ILE A 129 -6.84 -12.62 -7.75
C ILE A 129 -7.20 -13.39 -6.47
N ILE A 130 -7.14 -14.71 -6.55
CA ILE A 130 -7.30 -15.63 -5.43
C ILE A 130 -5.94 -16.18 -5.08
N CYS A 131 -5.58 -16.10 -3.82
CA CYS A 131 -4.32 -16.56 -3.28
C CYS A 131 -4.59 -17.64 -2.24
N SER A 132 -3.81 -18.72 -2.25
CA SER A 132 -3.74 -19.61 -1.09
C SER A 132 -3.25 -18.85 0.16
N ASP A 133 -3.62 -19.31 1.35
CA ASP A 133 -3.26 -18.67 2.62
C ASP A 133 -1.75 -18.52 2.86
N ASP A 134 -0.95 -19.38 2.24
CA ASP A 134 0.51 -19.34 2.32
C ASP A 134 1.13 -18.31 1.35
N THR A 135 0.42 -17.80 0.35
CA THR A 135 0.93 -16.76 -0.56
C THR A 135 1.33 -15.48 0.17
N ALA A 136 2.30 -14.75 -0.38
CA ALA A 136 2.79 -13.50 0.18
C ALA A 136 1.64 -12.51 0.49
N ASP A 137 1.77 -11.80 1.60
CA ASP A 137 0.78 -10.83 2.08
C ASP A 137 0.76 -9.57 1.19
N LEU A 138 -0.42 -9.20 0.66
CA LEU A 138 -0.63 -8.04 -0.20
C LEU A 138 -0.08 -6.76 0.46
N TYR A 139 -0.35 -6.61 1.75
CA TYR A 139 0.01 -5.40 2.50
C TYR A 139 1.45 -5.41 3.01
N ASN A 140 2.26 -6.41 2.65
CA ASN A 140 3.70 -6.37 2.85
C ASN A 140 4.27 -5.16 2.10
N PRO A 141 5.11 -4.32 2.75
CA PRO A 141 5.71 -3.15 2.10
C PRO A 141 6.38 -3.48 0.77
N LYS A 142 7.05 -4.62 0.65
CA LYS A 142 7.69 -5.04 -0.60
C LYS A 142 6.69 -5.35 -1.71
N VAL A 143 5.53 -5.95 -1.39
CA VAL A 143 4.46 -6.21 -2.36
C VAL A 143 3.83 -4.90 -2.81
N ILE A 144 3.43 -4.05 -1.85
CA ILE A 144 2.85 -2.73 -2.15
C ILE A 144 3.77 -1.94 -3.09
N GLN A 145 5.08 -1.90 -2.80
CA GLN A 145 6.05 -1.23 -3.65
C GLN A 145 6.17 -1.85 -5.05
N SER A 146 6.26 -3.18 -5.15
CA SER A 146 6.41 -3.85 -6.43
C SER A 146 5.17 -3.75 -7.33
N THR A 147 3.99 -3.43 -6.76
CA THR A 147 2.75 -3.23 -7.53
C THR A 147 2.69 -1.92 -8.33
N MET A 148 3.53 -0.93 -8.02
CA MET A 148 3.49 0.40 -8.63
C MET A 148 2.09 1.06 -8.60
N GLY A 149 1.29 0.79 -7.55
CA GLY A 149 -0.05 1.34 -7.38
C GLY A 149 -1.19 0.50 -7.99
N SER A 150 -0.87 -0.55 -8.75
CA SER A 150 -1.87 -1.42 -9.41
C SER A 150 -2.81 -2.12 -8.42
N PHE A 151 -2.35 -2.32 -7.17
CA PHE A 151 -3.15 -2.94 -6.11
C PHE A 151 -4.47 -2.20 -5.83
N VAL A 152 -4.59 -0.92 -6.18
CA VAL A 152 -5.81 -0.15 -5.91
C VAL A 152 -7.00 -0.57 -6.78
N ARG A 153 -6.75 -1.30 -7.88
CA ARG A 153 -7.74 -1.72 -8.89
C ARG A 153 -8.02 -3.22 -8.92
N VAL A 154 -7.23 -4.02 -8.21
CA VAL A 154 -7.33 -5.48 -8.19
C VAL A 154 -7.77 -5.95 -6.82
N ASN A 155 -8.81 -6.78 -6.75
CA ASN A 155 -9.23 -7.47 -5.54
C ASN A 155 -8.33 -8.70 -5.33
N VAL A 156 -7.61 -8.74 -4.21
CA VAL A 156 -6.82 -9.91 -3.80
C VAL A 156 -7.49 -10.54 -2.59
N TRP A 157 -7.91 -11.79 -2.76
CA TRP A 157 -8.58 -12.57 -1.73
C TRP A 157 -7.72 -13.78 -1.34
N TYR A 158 -7.73 -14.12 -0.06
CA TYR A 158 -6.97 -15.25 0.49
C TYR A 158 -7.93 -16.32 1.01
N GLY A 159 -7.68 -17.59 0.63
CA GLY A 159 -8.34 -18.77 1.18
C GLY A 159 -8.25 -20.01 0.30
#